data_AF-A0A0F5P8S3-F1
#
_entry.id   AF-A0A0F5P8S3-F1
#
_cell.length_a   1.000
_cell.length_b   1.000
_cell.length_c   1.000
_cell.angle_alpha   90.00
_cell.angle_beta   90.00
_cell.angle_gamma   90.00
#
_symmetry.space_group_name_H-M   'P 1'
#
loop_
_entity.id
_entity.type
_entity.pdbx_description
1 polymer ?
#
loop_
_entity_poly.entity_id
_entity_poly.type
_entity_poly.pdbx_seq_one_letter_code
_entity_poly.pdbx_strand_id
1 'polypeptide(L)'
;MIPPQILAIGAGVVLLAGLLGGWTVRDWKADADALKAVEARDALRERMQGKVDAGAARYEQARAEAEPATVETRNTIREIYRDGPPIPAECSVPDAVAVMLDAARIRANGAAAGQSGAAMPRPPTDATERP
;
A
#
# COMPACT_ATOMS: atom_id res chain seq x y z
N MET A 1 -3.96 70.43 37.55
CA MET A 1 -2.76 69.57 37.49
C MET A 1 -3.19 68.16 37.87
N ILE A 2 -2.96 67.18 37.01
CA ILE A 2 -3.24 65.78 37.34
C ILE A 2 -2.21 65.32 38.37
N PRO A 3 -2.61 64.66 39.47
CA PRO A 3 -1.68 64.20 40.48
C PRO A 3 -0.67 63.19 39.88
N PRO A 4 0.62 63.28 40.22
CA PRO A 4 1.67 62.43 39.64
C PRO A 4 1.42 60.93 39.87
N GLN A 5 0.75 60.55 40.98
CA GLN A 5 0.33 59.18 41.26
C GLN A 5 -0.69 58.63 40.24
N ILE A 6 -1.59 59.46 39.70
CA ILE A 6 -2.57 59.02 38.70
C ILE A 6 -1.89 58.76 37.35
N LEU A 7 -0.91 59.59 36.99
CA LEU A 7 -0.10 59.37 35.78
C LEU A 7 0.74 58.10 35.89
N ALA A 8 1.34 57.82 37.05
CA ALA A 8 2.11 56.61 37.27
C ALA A 8 1.26 55.33 37.19
N ILE A 9 0.06 55.34 37.79
CA ILE A 9 -0.89 54.21 37.71
C ILE A 9 -1.37 54.01 36.27
N GLY A 10 -1.73 55.08 35.57
CA GLY A 10 -2.15 55.02 34.17
C GLY A 10 -1.08 54.42 33.26
N ALA A 11 0.18 54.84 33.43
CA ALA A 11 1.31 54.28 32.68
C ALA A 11 1.52 52.79 32.99
N GLY A 12 1.38 52.39 34.26
CA GLY A 12 1.48 50.99 34.67
C GLY A 12 0.40 50.09 34.04
N VAL A 13 -0.84 50.57 33.99
CA VAL A 13 -1.97 49.84 33.37
C VAL A 13 -1.77 49.69 31.86
N VAL A 14 -1.33 50.73 31.17
CA VAL A 14 -1.05 50.66 29.72
C VAL A 14 0.06 49.65 29.42
N LEU A 15 1.11 49.63 30.24
CA LEU A 15 2.21 48.66 30.10
C LEU A 15 1.72 47.22 30.28
N LEU A 16 0.92 46.95 31.31
CA LEU A 16 0.37 45.62 31.57
C LEU A 16 -0.59 45.19 30.46
N ALA A 17 -1.45 46.08 29.97
CA ALA A 17 -2.36 45.80 28.87
C ALA A 17 -1.60 45.49 27.57
N GLY A 18 -0.53 46.23 27.26
CA GLY A 18 0.31 45.96 26.10
C GLY A 18 1.06 44.63 26.19
N LEU A 19 1.51 44.25 27.39
CA LEU A 19 2.25 43.01 27.61
C LEU A 19 1.32 41.78 27.51
N LEU A 20 0.13 41.86 28.11
CA LEU A 20 -0.89 40.81 28.01
C LEU A 20 -1.43 40.69 26.58
N GLY A 21 -1.76 41.83 25.93
CA GLY A 21 -2.22 41.84 24.54
C GLY A 21 -1.15 41.37 23.55
N GLY A 22 0.12 41.68 23.79
CA GLY A 22 1.23 41.17 22.99
C GLY A 22 1.41 39.65 23.13
N TRP A 23 1.18 39.11 24.33
CA TRP A 23 1.27 37.67 24.58
C TRP A 23 0.16 36.88 23.87
N THR A 24 -1.09 37.35 23.90
CA THR A 24 -2.22 36.67 23.22
C THR A 24 -2.07 36.65 21.70
N VAL A 25 -1.61 37.75 21.10
CA VAL A 25 -1.35 37.80 19.65
C VAL A 25 -0.24 36.81 19.24
N ARG A 26 0.78 36.66 20.09
CA ARG A 26 1.85 35.68 19.86
C ARG A 26 1.33 34.25 19.95
N ASP A 27 0.44 33.97 20.90
CA ASP A 27 -0.20 32.67 21.09
C ASP A 27 -1.06 32.29 19.87
N TRP A 28 -1.92 33.21 19.41
CA TRP A 28 -2.71 33.01 18.18
C TRP A 28 -1.86 32.76 16.94
N LYS A 29 -0.69 33.41 16.86
CA LYS A 29 0.26 33.16 15.77
C LYS A 29 0.85 31.75 15.85
N ALA A 30 1.23 31.31 17.06
CA ALA A 30 1.76 29.97 17.26
C ALA A 30 0.73 28.89 16.90
N ASP A 31 -0.53 29.08 17.31
CA ASP A 31 -1.63 28.18 16.96
C ASP A 31 -1.90 28.15 15.45
N ALA A 32 -1.87 29.31 14.79
CA ALA A 32 -2.05 29.40 13.34
C ALA A 32 -0.91 28.70 12.57
N ASP A 33 0.33 28.80 13.05
CA ASP A 33 1.47 28.13 12.44
C ASP A 33 1.44 26.60 12.72
N ALA A 34 0.97 26.18 13.90
CA ALA A 34 0.74 24.77 14.21
C ALA A 34 -0.38 24.17 13.34
N LEU A 35 -1.48 24.89 13.13
CA LEU A 35 -2.59 24.45 12.29
C LEU A 35 -2.13 24.22 10.84
N LYS A 36 -1.36 25.15 10.27
CA LYS A 36 -0.78 24.98 8.91
C LYS A 36 0.10 23.74 8.81
N ALA A 37 0.86 23.44 9.86
CA ALA A 37 1.68 22.23 9.89
C ALA A 37 0.81 20.96 9.90
N VAL A 38 -0.32 20.96 10.62
CA VAL A 38 -1.28 19.86 10.62
C VAL A 38 -1.96 19.72 9.24
N GLU A 39 -2.46 20.81 8.67
CA GLU A 39 -3.09 20.82 7.34
C GLU A 39 -2.15 20.26 6.25
N ALA A 40 -0.87 20.62 6.29
CA ALA A 40 0.12 20.08 5.35
C ALA A 40 0.30 18.56 5.50
N ARG A 41 0.24 18.03 6.73
CA ARG A 41 0.31 16.59 6.98
C ARG A 41 -0.95 15.87 6.55
N ASP A 42 -2.11 16.45 6.79
CA ASP A 42 -3.40 15.87 6.40
C ASP A 42 -3.56 15.86 4.87
N ALA A 43 -3.17 16.93 4.18
CA ALA A 43 -3.15 16.97 2.72
C ALA A 43 -2.21 15.89 2.14
N LEU A 44 -1.05 15.64 2.77
CA LEU A 44 -0.17 14.55 2.35
C LEU A 44 -0.81 13.18 2.60
N ARG A 45 -1.45 13.00 3.76
CA ARG A 45 -2.13 11.75 4.14
C ARG A 45 -3.25 11.44 3.17
N GLU A 46 -4.09 12.41 2.83
CA GLU A 46 -5.18 12.28 1.88
C GLU A 46 -4.66 11.88 0.49
N ARG A 47 -3.58 12.51 0.02
CA ARG A 47 -2.94 12.14 -1.26
C ARG A 47 -2.40 10.71 -1.26
N MET A 48 -1.85 10.26 -0.15
CA MET A 48 -1.33 8.90 -0.03
C MET A 48 -2.45 7.88 0.09
N GLN A 49 -3.51 8.19 0.85
CA GLN A 49 -4.71 7.37 0.96
C GLN A 49 -5.40 7.23 -0.39
N GLY A 50 -5.60 8.33 -1.14
CA GLY A 50 -6.22 8.27 -2.47
C GLY A 50 -5.48 7.37 -3.46
N LYS A 51 -4.15 7.25 -3.37
CA LYS A 51 -3.37 6.30 -4.19
C LYS A 51 -3.60 4.85 -3.79
N VAL A 52 -3.66 4.59 -2.48
CA VAL A 52 -3.93 3.25 -1.94
C VAL A 52 -5.36 2.83 -2.29
N ASP A 53 -6.33 3.71 -2.06
CA ASP A 53 -7.74 3.46 -2.33
C ASP A 53 -8.01 3.22 -3.81
N ALA A 54 -7.35 3.97 -4.71
CA ALA A 54 -7.45 3.72 -6.15
C ALA A 54 -6.89 2.35 -6.55
N GLY A 55 -5.79 1.91 -5.93
CA GLY A 55 -5.22 0.58 -6.14
C GLY A 55 -6.15 -0.52 -5.61
N ALA A 56 -6.67 -0.34 -4.40
CA ALA A 56 -7.60 -1.27 -3.77
C ALA A 56 -8.90 -1.40 -4.57
N ALA A 57 -9.49 -0.28 -5.02
CA ALA A 57 -10.71 -0.29 -5.81
C ALA A 57 -10.55 -1.06 -7.13
N ARG A 58 -9.40 -0.89 -7.82
CA ARG A 58 -9.10 -1.66 -9.04
C ARG A 58 -8.95 -3.15 -8.77
N TYR A 59 -8.30 -3.52 -7.68
CA TYR A 59 -8.14 -4.91 -7.29
C TYR A 59 -9.49 -5.56 -6.95
N GLU A 60 -10.32 -4.89 -6.15
CA GLU A 60 -11.64 -5.40 -5.77
C GLU A 60 -12.58 -5.50 -6.97
N GLN A 61 -12.51 -4.58 -7.93
CA GLN A 61 -13.27 -4.69 -9.19
C GLN A 61 -12.82 -5.91 -10.01
N ALA A 62 -11.52 -6.08 -10.24
CA ALA A 62 -10.99 -7.22 -10.98
C ALA A 62 -11.32 -8.55 -10.28
N ARG A 63 -11.30 -8.57 -8.94
CA ARG A 63 -11.71 -9.73 -8.15
C ARG A 63 -13.19 -10.03 -8.31
N ALA A 64 -14.05 -9.02 -8.19
CA ALA A 64 -15.50 -9.18 -8.32
C ALA A 64 -15.90 -9.70 -9.71
N GLU A 65 -15.18 -9.32 -10.76
CA GLU A 65 -15.37 -9.84 -12.12
C GLU A 65 -14.88 -11.29 -12.27
N ALA A 66 -13.74 -11.64 -11.65
CA ALA A 66 -13.13 -12.96 -11.79
C ALA A 66 -13.78 -14.06 -10.92
N GLU A 67 -14.36 -13.70 -9.78
CA GLU A 67 -14.97 -14.64 -8.82
C GLU A 67 -16.12 -15.48 -9.44
N PRO A 68 -17.13 -14.91 -10.12
CA PRO A 68 -18.18 -15.70 -10.76
C PRO A 68 -17.62 -16.61 -11.87
N ALA A 69 -16.71 -16.10 -12.70
CA ALA A 69 -16.10 -16.87 -13.79
C ALA A 69 -15.29 -18.07 -13.26
N THR A 70 -14.61 -17.90 -12.13
CA THR A 70 -13.86 -18.97 -11.46
C THR A 70 -14.80 -20.06 -10.92
N VAL A 71 -15.93 -19.66 -10.32
CA VAL A 71 -16.94 -20.60 -9.81
C VAL A 71 -17.59 -21.37 -10.95
N GLU A 72 -18.00 -20.68 -12.01
CA GLU A 72 -18.61 -21.29 -13.20
C GLU A 72 -17.65 -22.30 -13.84
N THR A 73 -16.42 -21.89 -14.13
CA THR A 73 -15.40 -22.76 -14.72
C THR A 73 -15.15 -24.00 -13.86
N ARG A 74 -15.05 -23.85 -12.54
CA ARG A 74 -14.83 -24.97 -11.61
C ARG A 74 -16.02 -25.92 -11.58
N ASN A 75 -17.25 -25.40 -11.62
CA ASN A 75 -18.46 -26.22 -11.67
C ASN A 75 -18.56 -26.99 -12.99
N THR A 76 -18.33 -26.32 -14.13
CA THR A 76 -18.33 -26.96 -15.45
C THR A 76 -17.28 -28.06 -15.55
N ILE A 77 -16.04 -27.82 -15.11
CA ILE A 77 -15.01 -28.86 -15.06
C ILE A 77 -15.48 -30.03 -14.20
N ARG A 78 -16.01 -29.76 -12.99
CA ARG A 78 -16.48 -30.82 -12.11
C ARG A 78 -17.59 -31.66 -12.74
N GLU A 79 -18.52 -31.04 -13.48
CA GLU A 79 -19.61 -31.73 -14.17
C GLU A 79 -19.09 -32.59 -15.31
N ILE A 80 -18.24 -32.05 -16.18
CA ILE A 80 -17.62 -32.78 -17.29
C ILE A 80 -16.90 -34.06 -16.79
N TYR A 81 -16.15 -33.95 -15.69
CA TYR A 81 -15.40 -35.07 -15.13
C TYR A 81 -16.22 -35.97 -14.21
N ARG A 82 -17.42 -35.55 -13.76
CA ARG A 82 -18.29 -36.41 -12.94
C ARG A 82 -19.00 -37.45 -13.79
N ASP A 83 -19.54 -37.04 -14.92
CA ASP A 83 -20.41 -37.88 -15.77
C ASP A 83 -19.67 -38.40 -17.02
N GLY A 84 -18.42 -37.99 -17.22
CA GLY A 84 -17.57 -38.42 -18.34
C GLY A 84 -17.03 -39.85 -18.17
N PRO A 85 -16.70 -40.54 -19.28
CA PRO A 85 -16.02 -41.83 -19.23
C PRO A 85 -14.66 -41.69 -18.54
N PRO A 86 -14.20 -42.71 -17.79
CA PRO A 86 -12.87 -42.70 -17.18
C PRO A 86 -11.80 -42.49 -18.25
N ILE A 87 -10.84 -41.61 -17.98
CA ILE A 87 -9.75 -41.34 -18.92
C ILE A 87 -8.87 -42.59 -19.02
N PRO A 88 -8.68 -43.15 -20.23
CA PRO A 88 -7.83 -44.31 -20.42
C PRO A 88 -6.37 -43.99 -20.06
N ALA A 89 -5.65 -44.96 -19.49
CA ALA A 89 -4.31 -44.77 -18.96
C ALA A 89 -3.29 -44.33 -20.04
N GLU A 90 -3.51 -44.75 -21.28
CA GLU A 90 -2.77 -44.36 -22.47
C GLU A 90 -2.92 -42.86 -22.83
N CYS A 91 -3.96 -42.19 -22.33
CA CYS A 91 -4.15 -40.73 -22.45
C CYS A 91 -3.64 -39.96 -21.22
N SER A 92 -3.06 -40.62 -20.22
CA SER A 92 -2.49 -39.93 -19.07
C SER A 92 -1.20 -39.20 -19.44
N VAL A 93 -1.03 -38.00 -18.89
CA VAL A 93 0.21 -37.23 -19.07
C VAL A 93 1.34 -37.93 -18.32
N PRO A 94 2.49 -38.20 -18.95
CA PRO A 94 3.65 -38.77 -18.26
C PRO A 94 4.09 -37.88 -17.09
N ASP A 95 4.46 -38.48 -15.95
CA ASP A 95 4.77 -37.75 -14.72
C ASP A 95 5.82 -36.63 -14.91
N ALA A 96 6.86 -36.89 -15.71
CA ALA A 96 7.89 -35.89 -16.01
C ALA A 96 7.31 -34.63 -16.70
N VAL A 97 6.31 -34.81 -17.58
CA VAL A 97 5.61 -33.72 -18.25
C VAL A 97 4.68 -33.00 -17.28
N ALA A 98 3.99 -33.73 -16.39
CA ALA A 98 3.14 -33.13 -15.37
C ALA A 98 3.93 -32.21 -14.42
N VAL A 99 5.10 -32.67 -13.95
CA VAL A 99 6.01 -31.87 -13.11
C VAL A 99 6.52 -30.63 -13.86
N MET A 100 6.87 -30.77 -15.14
CA MET A 100 7.30 -29.64 -15.97
C MET A 100 6.19 -28.59 -16.12
N LEU A 101 4.96 -29.02 -16.38
CA LEU A 101 3.80 -28.14 -16.54
C LEU A 101 3.47 -27.42 -15.23
N ASP A 102 3.54 -28.11 -14.09
CA ASP A 102 3.30 -27.49 -12.79
C ASP A 102 4.39 -26.46 -12.45
N ALA A 103 5.66 -26.78 -12.71
CA ALA A 103 6.75 -25.83 -12.53
C ALA A 103 6.62 -24.60 -13.46
N ALA A 104 6.14 -24.79 -14.70
CA ALA A 104 5.87 -23.69 -15.62
C ALA A 104 4.72 -22.81 -15.12
N ARG A 105 3.63 -23.42 -14.61
CA ARG A 105 2.50 -22.72 -13.99
C ARG A 105 2.94 -21.88 -12.79
N ILE A 106 3.73 -22.47 -11.88
CA ILE A 106 4.24 -21.77 -10.70
C ILE A 106 5.09 -20.56 -11.11
N ARG A 107 6.00 -20.73 -12.08
CA ARG A 107 6.83 -19.61 -12.59
C ARG A 107 6.00 -18.52 -13.23
N ALA A 108 5.04 -18.87 -14.09
CA ALA A 108 4.17 -17.89 -14.74
C ALA A 108 3.35 -17.09 -13.74
N ASN A 109 2.78 -17.76 -12.74
CA ASN A 109 2.03 -17.11 -11.66
C ASN A 109 2.93 -16.24 -10.78
N GLY A 110 4.14 -16.72 -10.45
CA GLY A 110 5.13 -15.93 -9.72
C GLY A 110 5.51 -14.66 -10.47
N ALA A 111 5.79 -14.75 -11.77
CA ALA A 111 6.12 -13.60 -12.62
C ALA A 111 4.96 -12.60 -12.71
N ALA A 112 3.71 -13.09 -12.88
CA ALA A 112 2.51 -12.24 -12.87
C ALA A 112 2.29 -11.55 -11.52
N ALA A 113 2.68 -12.19 -10.42
CA ALA A 113 2.66 -11.63 -9.07
C ALA A 113 3.90 -10.77 -8.72
N GLY A 114 4.80 -10.52 -9.69
CA GLY A 114 6.01 -9.71 -9.48
C GLY A 114 7.11 -10.40 -8.65
N GLN A 115 7.03 -11.72 -8.46
CA GLN A 115 8.07 -12.50 -7.80
C GLN A 115 9.22 -12.75 -8.79
N SER A 116 10.46 -12.45 -8.39
CA SER A 116 11.64 -12.86 -9.17
C SER A 116 11.74 -14.39 -9.13
N GLY A 117 11.77 -15.03 -10.31
CA GLY A 117 11.85 -16.49 -10.43
C GLY A 117 13.07 -17.09 -9.72
N ALA A 118 13.01 -18.40 -9.47
CA ALA A 118 14.09 -19.15 -8.83
C ALA A 118 15.45 -18.85 -9.49
N ALA A 119 16.46 -18.58 -8.66
CA ALA A 119 17.80 -18.29 -9.12
C ALA A 119 18.30 -19.43 -10.02
N MET A 120 18.76 -19.09 -11.24
CA MET A 120 19.37 -20.06 -12.15
C MET A 120 20.50 -20.80 -11.42
N PRO A 121 20.60 -22.14 -11.57
CA PRO A 121 21.72 -22.88 -11.01
C PRO A 121 23.03 -22.26 -11.50
N ARG A 122 23.91 -21.92 -10.55
CA ARG A 122 25.26 -21.47 -10.88
C ARG A 122 25.90 -22.55 -11.76
N PRO A 123 26.49 -22.21 -12.92
CA PRO A 123 27.16 -23.19 -13.76
C PRO A 123 28.19 -23.96 -12.94
N PRO A 124 28.36 -25.27 -13.15
CA PRO A 124 29.34 -26.06 -12.42
C PRO A 124 30.72 -25.44 -12.64
N THR A 125 31.39 -25.10 -11.55
CA THR A 125 32.78 -24.69 -11.56
C THR A 125 33.64 -25.94 -11.75
N ASP A 126 33.66 -26.49 -12.96
CA ASP A 126 34.72 -27.41 -13.37
C ASP A 126 35.97 -26.59 -13.65
N ALA A 127 36.67 -26.23 -12.57
CA ALA A 127 38.11 -26.03 -12.62
C ALA A 127 38.76 -27.42 -12.48
N THR A 128 38.58 -28.28 -13.47
CA THR A 128 39.37 -29.51 -13.58
C THR A 128 40.68 -29.12 -14.27
N GLU A 129 41.63 -28.74 -13.42
CA GLU A 129 43.04 -28.62 -13.72
C GLU A 129 43.52 -29.90 -14.42
N ARG A 130 43.91 -29.77 -15.68
CA ARG A 130 44.49 -30.82 -16.51
C ARG A 130 46.03 -30.71 -16.39
N PRO A 131 46.72 -31.72 -15.84
CA PRO A 131 48.06 -32.09 -16.33
C PRO A 131 47.95 -33.02 -17.54
#